data_AF-A0A7J5HGL4-F1
#
_entry.id   AF-A0A7J5HGL4-F1
#
_cell.length_a   1.000
_cell.length_b   1.000
_cell.length_c   1.000
_cell.angle_alpha   90.00
_cell.angle_beta   90.00
_cell.angle_gamma   90.00
#
_symmetry.space_group_name_H-M   'P 1'
#
loop_
_entity.id
_entity.type
_entity.pdbx_description
1 polymer ?
#
loop_
_entity_poly.entity_id
_entity_poly.type
_entity_poly.pdbx_seq_one_letter_code
_entity_poly.pdbx_strand_id
1 'polypeptide(L)'
;MPTDKELLIKDLMHKCDCLYRENSRLKEMVSTQPLKAADKEAYEALLSDKDAIIAQKEAKINSLEQRVSYLERQLYGKKAEKFIKPDAQDRWLDFEGFDMLPQEAEAAEEAEKELKATREAIIARKKARKQHPTRKSLPENLEREEVHIYPEGYNPEEWTLLPGEEVTEILMHEPGKFYIRRIVRHTAKRKGTNEFRTGPLPVMPIAKSYASASLLADMMIGKYVDHIPFHRQLEQFKRVGVHLPASTVNDWFKDVADLLRPLYFRLWDLVMQTDYIQSDETTIPVMNDERHKTVKGYIWLVRSVMTGRQFFYYDKGSRSGKVVLKLFGKFRGAIQTDGYERYEMLDAKKGIILLGCWAHARRHFWEARKNDMQRADYALAQIQLLYDVERKADDERLTYEQRAELRARLAYPILVRFEKWLVNEYPKVMKDSPIGKTIKYTYGRFDKLSRYHLDGRYRPDNNEIENKVRPVACGRRNYLFCGNNDAAEDAAVLYSFFGCCKAAGADFRTWLIYFLEHVHDYDDDYSMDLAELLPDNLLSGGKILSVTPPESPKKDS
;
A
#
# COMPACT_ATOMS: atom_id res chain seq x y z
N MET A 1 48.94 49.75 -85.34
CA MET A 1 47.69 49.58 -84.56
C MET A 1 47.91 48.37 -83.66
N PRO A 2 48.07 48.53 -82.33
CA PRO A 2 48.23 47.39 -81.44
C PRO A 2 47.00 46.51 -81.55
N THR A 3 47.19 45.19 -81.64
CA THR A 3 46.07 44.24 -81.77
C THR A 3 45.24 44.26 -80.49
N ASP A 4 43.91 44.05 -80.58
CA ASP A 4 42.98 44.07 -79.44
C ASP A 4 43.48 43.25 -78.22
N LYS A 5 44.24 42.18 -78.47
CA LYS A 5 44.88 41.38 -77.42
C LYS A 5 45.96 42.12 -76.64
N GLU A 6 46.80 42.93 -77.27
CA GLU A 6 47.86 43.68 -76.58
C GLU A 6 47.28 44.80 -75.72
N LEU A 7 46.21 45.45 -76.19
CA LEU A 7 45.44 46.42 -75.40
C LEU A 7 44.79 45.75 -74.18
N LEU A 8 44.15 44.59 -74.38
CA LEU A 8 43.53 43.82 -73.29
C LEU A 8 44.55 43.37 -72.23
N ILE A 9 45.73 42.90 -72.66
CA ILE A 9 46.79 42.48 -71.73
C ILE A 9 47.29 43.68 -70.91
N LYS A 10 47.46 44.85 -71.54
CA LYS A 10 47.92 46.06 -70.85
C LYS A 10 46.88 46.56 -69.83
N ASP A 11 45.60 46.48 -70.16
CA ASP A 11 44.50 46.81 -69.26
C ASP A 11 44.40 45.82 -68.08
N LEU A 12 44.58 44.53 -68.34
CA LEU A 12 44.61 43.50 -67.30
C LEU A 12 45.80 43.68 -66.36
N MET A 13 46.99 44.02 -66.88
CA MET A 13 48.17 44.30 -66.07
C MET A 13 47.95 45.56 -65.20
N HIS A 14 47.39 46.63 -65.76
CA HIS A 14 47.05 47.83 -64.99
C HIS A 14 46.03 47.51 -63.89
N LYS A 15 45.03 46.67 -64.18
CA LYS A 15 44.02 46.26 -63.20
C LYS A 15 44.62 45.42 -62.08
N CYS A 16 45.54 44.52 -62.41
CA CYS A 16 46.30 43.75 -61.43
C CYS A 16 47.18 44.64 -60.54
N ASP A 17 47.87 45.64 -61.11
CA ASP A 17 48.68 46.58 -60.34
C ASP A 17 47.84 47.44 -59.39
N CYS A 18 46.67 47.90 -59.85
CA CYS A 18 45.70 48.60 -59.00
C CYS A 18 45.23 47.71 -57.84
N LEU A 19 44.85 46.45 -58.13
CA LEU A 19 44.42 45.49 -57.11
C LEU A 19 45.53 45.14 -56.12
N TYR A 20 46.79 45.10 -56.57
CA TYR A 20 47.93 44.83 -55.72
C TYR A 20 48.22 45.99 -54.76
N ARG A 21 48.10 47.23 -55.25
CA ARG A 21 48.20 48.45 -54.41
C ARG A 21 47.06 48.54 -53.40
N GLU A 22 45.83 48.25 -53.82
CA GLU A 22 44.66 48.21 -52.94
C GLU A 22 44.84 47.15 -51.84
N ASN A 23 45.28 45.94 -52.20
CA ASN A 23 45.56 44.86 -51.23
C ASN A 23 46.70 45.20 -50.28
N SER A 24 47.76 45.87 -50.75
CA SER A 24 48.85 46.31 -49.88
C SER A 24 48.37 47.36 -48.88
N ARG A 25 47.54 48.31 -49.34
CA ARG A 25 46.94 49.33 -48.48
C ARG A 25 45.98 48.73 -47.44
N LEU A 26 45.15 47.77 -47.83
CA LEU A 26 44.27 47.04 -46.92
C LEU A 26 45.06 46.19 -45.91
N LYS A 27 46.16 45.55 -46.34
CA LYS A 27 47.07 44.83 -45.42
C LYS A 27 47.75 45.77 -44.43
N GLU A 28 48.17 46.96 -44.85
CA GLU A 28 48.69 47.98 -43.94
C GLU A 28 47.62 48.47 -42.96
N MET A 29 46.37 48.69 -43.40
CA MET A 29 45.27 49.07 -42.52
C MET A 29 44.93 47.98 -41.48
N VAL A 30 44.95 46.71 -41.85
CA VAL A 30 44.75 45.57 -40.94
C VAL A 30 45.95 45.38 -40.00
N SER A 31 47.17 45.67 -40.46
CA SER A 31 48.38 45.63 -39.63
C SER A 31 48.47 46.78 -38.62
N THR A 32 47.91 47.95 -38.96
CA THR A 32 47.95 49.17 -38.11
C THR A 32 46.72 49.34 -37.20
N GLN A 33 45.67 48.53 -37.38
CA GLN A 33 44.62 48.35 -36.38
C GLN A 33 44.89 47.08 -35.56
N PRO A 34 45.56 47.17 -34.39
CA PRO A 34 45.44 46.08 -33.43
C PRO A 34 43.95 45.99 -33.06
N LEU A 35 43.33 44.81 -33.20
CA LEU A 35 42.18 44.49 -32.36
C LEU A 35 42.65 44.81 -30.94
N LYS A 36 42.06 45.84 -30.32
CA LYS A 36 42.46 46.26 -28.98
C LYS A 36 42.36 45.02 -28.11
N ALA A 37 43.37 44.73 -27.29
CA ALA A 37 43.35 43.54 -26.43
C ALA A 37 42.02 43.40 -25.64
N ALA A 38 41.39 44.54 -25.33
CA ALA A 38 40.05 44.66 -24.76
C ALA A 38 38.92 44.00 -25.59
N ASP A 39 38.96 44.05 -26.92
CA ASP A 39 37.93 43.45 -27.78
C ASP A 39 38.08 41.93 -27.85
N LYS A 40 39.32 41.41 -27.74
CA LYS A 40 39.58 39.97 -27.71
C LYS A 40 39.19 39.34 -26.37
N GLU A 41 39.54 40.00 -25.26
CA GLU A 41 39.11 39.60 -23.92
C GLU A 41 37.58 39.66 -23.76
N ALA A 42 36.93 40.70 -24.31
CA ALA A 42 35.47 40.79 -24.34
C ALA A 42 34.82 39.67 -25.16
N TYR A 43 35.44 39.25 -26.27
CA TYR A 43 34.94 38.15 -27.10
C TYR A 43 35.12 36.79 -26.41
N GLU A 44 36.25 36.56 -25.74
CA GLU A 44 36.52 35.32 -24.97
C GLU A 44 35.59 35.21 -23.75
N ALA A 45 35.32 36.32 -23.05
CA ALA A 45 34.33 36.37 -21.97
C ALA A 45 32.91 36.09 -22.49
N LEU A 46 32.52 36.67 -23.63
CA LEU A 46 31.22 36.41 -24.25
C LEU A 46 31.08 34.94 -24.71
N LEU A 47 32.18 34.32 -25.16
CA LEU A 47 32.19 32.91 -25.56
C LEU A 47 32.00 32.01 -24.33
N SER A 48 32.70 32.30 -23.23
CA SER A 48 32.55 31.58 -21.96
C SER A 48 31.14 31.71 -21.37
N ASP A 49 30.55 32.90 -21.42
CA ASP A 49 29.16 33.13 -21.00
C ASP A 49 28.17 32.36 -21.88
N LYS A 50 28.39 32.33 -23.20
CA LYS A 50 27.57 31.54 -24.12
C LYS A 50 27.70 30.04 -23.87
N ASP A 51 28.91 29.54 -23.61
CA ASP A 51 29.14 28.13 -23.29
C ASP A 51 28.49 27.74 -21.96
N ALA A 52 28.53 28.62 -20.95
CA ALA A 52 27.82 28.42 -19.69
C ALA A 52 26.29 28.39 -19.88
N ILE A 53 25.75 29.27 -20.73
CA ILE A 53 24.31 29.28 -21.08
C ILE A 53 23.93 28.03 -21.89
N ILE A 54 24.80 27.57 -22.81
CA ILE A 54 24.58 26.33 -23.57
C ILE A 54 24.55 25.14 -22.62
N ALA A 55 25.53 25.00 -21.73
CA ALA A 55 25.55 23.94 -20.73
C ALA A 55 24.31 23.95 -19.82
N GLN A 56 23.84 25.14 -19.42
CA GLN A 56 22.60 25.27 -18.64
C GLN A 56 21.35 24.86 -19.44
N LYS A 57 21.29 25.23 -20.73
CA LYS A 57 20.19 24.85 -21.63
C LYS A 57 20.20 23.36 -21.95
N GLU A 58 21.36 22.76 -22.19
CA GLU A 58 21.52 21.32 -22.41
C GLU A 58 21.10 20.52 -21.17
N ALA A 59 21.51 20.96 -19.96
CA ALA A 59 21.02 20.38 -18.72
C ALA A 59 19.49 20.48 -18.59
N LYS A 60 18.90 21.59 -19.03
CA LYS A 60 17.45 21.79 -19.01
C LYS A 60 16.72 20.94 -20.06
N ILE A 61 17.27 20.81 -21.26
CA ILE A 61 16.74 19.97 -22.34
C ILE A 61 16.75 18.50 -21.89
N ASN A 62 17.88 18.00 -21.38
CA ASN A 62 17.97 16.66 -20.80
C ASN A 62 16.92 16.42 -19.71
N SER A 63 16.71 17.40 -18.81
CA SER A 63 15.67 17.32 -17.78
C SER A 63 14.24 17.28 -18.35
N LEU A 64 13.98 18.02 -19.42
CA LEU A 64 12.66 18.05 -20.08
C LEU A 64 12.40 16.78 -20.89
N GLU A 65 13.38 16.28 -21.62
CA GLU A 65 13.30 15.01 -22.37
C GLU A 65 13.04 13.83 -21.42
N GLN A 66 13.72 13.80 -20.27
CA GLN A 66 13.44 12.82 -19.21
C GLN A 66 11.99 12.92 -18.70
N ARG A 67 11.45 14.14 -18.60
CA ARG A 67 10.06 14.37 -18.14
C ARG A 67 9.02 13.97 -19.19
N VAL A 68 9.30 14.18 -20.48
CA VAL A 68 8.45 13.72 -21.59
C VAL A 68 8.45 12.19 -21.65
N SER A 69 9.63 11.56 -21.61
CA SER A 69 9.75 10.09 -21.58
C SER A 69 9.04 9.48 -20.36
N TYR A 70 9.08 10.18 -19.20
CA TYR A 70 8.34 9.78 -18.00
C TYR A 70 6.82 9.79 -18.21
N LEU A 71 6.27 10.85 -18.83
CA LEU A 71 4.84 10.96 -19.10
C LEU A 71 4.36 9.95 -20.14
N GLU A 72 5.13 9.76 -21.23
CA GLU A 72 4.83 8.77 -22.26
C GLU A 72 4.79 7.35 -21.69
N ARG A 73 5.73 6.98 -20.81
CA ARG A 73 5.71 5.65 -20.17
C ARG A 73 4.62 5.50 -19.11
N GLN A 74 4.17 6.58 -18.45
CA GLN A 74 2.99 6.51 -17.58
C GLN A 74 1.70 6.29 -18.37
N LEU A 75 1.60 6.88 -19.57
CA LEU A 75 0.46 6.75 -20.47
C LEU A 75 0.44 5.39 -21.19
N TYR A 76 1.60 4.90 -21.63
CA TYR A 76 1.70 3.75 -22.55
C TYR A 76 2.47 2.53 -22.01
N GLY A 77 3.01 2.58 -20.78
CA GLY A 77 3.81 1.49 -20.19
C GLY A 77 2.99 0.40 -19.48
N LYS A 78 3.52 -0.84 -19.49
CA LYS A 78 2.95 -1.98 -18.73
C LYS A 78 3.15 -1.76 -17.22
N LYS A 79 2.06 -1.78 -16.45
CA LYS A 79 2.03 -1.55 -14.98
C LYS A 79 2.59 -2.70 -14.11
N ALA A 80 3.56 -3.47 -14.59
CA ALA A 80 4.11 -4.61 -13.86
C ALA A 80 5.57 -4.36 -13.45
N GLU A 81 5.82 -4.16 -12.16
CA GLU A 81 7.15 -4.01 -11.54
C GLU A 81 7.85 -5.38 -11.38
N LYS A 82 8.08 -6.10 -12.49
CA LYS A 82 8.89 -7.33 -12.48
C LYS A 82 10.31 -7.00 -12.93
N PHE A 83 11.27 -7.08 -12.01
CA PHE A 83 12.69 -7.04 -12.35
C PHE A 83 13.08 -8.33 -13.08
N ILE A 84 13.46 -8.17 -14.34
CA ILE A 84 14.07 -9.20 -15.16
C ILE A 84 15.54 -8.81 -15.27
N LYS A 85 16.43 -9.75 -14.91
CA LYS A 85 17.88 -9.53 -14.94
C LYS A 85 18.31 -9.16 -16.37
N PRO A 86 19.17 -8.15 -16.56
CA PRO A 86 19.87 -7.96 -17.83
C PRO A 86 20.74 -9.19 -18.13
N ASP A 87 20.94 -9.48 -19.41
CA ASP A 87 21.78 -10.59 -19.88
C ASP A 87 23.25 -10.34 -19.48
N ALA A 88 24.04 -11.42 -19.35
CA ALA A 88 25.39 -11.38 -18.77
C ALA A 88 26.45 -10.58 -19.58
N GLN A 89 26.04 -9.89 -20.65
CA GLN A 89 26.91 -9.14 -21.57
C GLN A 89 26.90 -7.62 -21.37
N ASP A 90 26.09 -7.08 -20.45
CA ASP A 90 26.18 -5.67 -20.09
C ASP A 90 27.43 -5.42 -19.24
N ARG A 91 28.33 -4.55 -19.73
CA ARG A 91 29.57 -4.14 -19.05
C ARG A 91 29.25 -3.68 -17.62
N TRP A 92 29.57 -4.52 -16.65
CA TRP A 92 29.51 -4.22 -15.22
C TRP A 92 30.61 -3.18 -14.95
N LEU A 93 30.27 -2.07 -14.29
CA LEU A 93 31.27 -1.23 -13.64
C LEU A 93 31.99 -2.11 -12.61
N ASP A 94 33.32 -2.07 -12.54
CA ASP A 94 34.05 -2.72 -11.44
C ASP A 94 33.63 -2.06 -10.12
N PHE A 95 32.64 -2.68 -9.46
CA PHE A 95 32.17 -2.29 -8.13
C PHE A 95 33.00 -3.01 -7.04
N GLU A 96 34.09 -3.67 -7.39
CA GLU A 96 35.02 -4.34 -6.47
C GLU A 96 36.18 -3.39 -6.15
N GLY A 97 35.97 -2.47 -5.21
CA GLY A 97 36.99 -1.48 -4.84
C GLY A 97 36.58 -0.54 -3.72
N PHE A 98 35.78 -1.03 -2.77
CA PHE A 98 35.34 -0.26 -1.61
C PHE A 98 36.18 -0.59 -0.39
N ASP A 99 36.42 0.38 0.50
CA ASP A 99 37.08 0.19 1.80
C ASP A 99 36.24 -0.75 2.69
N MET A 100 36.44 -2.04 2.48
CA MET A 100 35.82 -3.12 3.24
C MET A 100 36.91 -3.97 3.88
N LEU A 101 36.68 -4.44 5.11
CA LEU A 101 37.58 -5.41 5.69
C LEU A 101 37.49 -6.71 4.86
N PRO A 102 38.62 -7.39 4.57
CA PRO A 102 38.60 -8.63 3.77
C PRO A 102 37.58 -9.66 4.27
N GLN A 103 37.46 -9.79 5.58
CA GLN A 103 36.51 -10.69 6.25
C GLN A 103 35.03 -10.35 5.96
N GLU A 104 34.68 -9.07 5.87
CA GLU A 104 33.31 -8.63 5.55
C GLU A 104 32.97 -8.89 4.08
N ALA A 105 33.95 -8.75 3.19
CA ALA A 105 33.80 -8.98 1.75
C ALA A 105 33.58 -10.47 1.46
N GLU A 106 34.41 -11.34 2.05
CA GLU A 106 34.27 -12.79 1.97
C GLU A 106 32.90 -13.26 2.47
N ALA A 107 32.46 -12.78 3.64
CA ALA A 107 31.16 -13.13 4.21
C ALA A 107 29.99 -12.72 3.30
N ALA A 108 30.06 -11.54 2.67
CA ALA A 108 29.02 -11.08 1.75
C ALA A 108 28.99 -11.88 0.44
N GLU A 109 30.15 -12.29 -0.09
CA GLU A 109 30.23 -13.15 -1.27
C GLU A 109 29.70 -14.57 -1.01
N GLU A 110 30.05 -15.17 0.12
CA GLU A 110 29.54 -16.48 0.53
C GLU A 110 28.02 -16.46 0.68
N ALA A 111 27.50 -15.43 1.36
CA ALA A 111 26.06 -15.24 1.51
C ALA A 111 25.33 -15.12 0.16
N GLU A 112 25.91 -14.36 -0.78
CA GLU A 112 25.35 -14.20 -2.11
C GLU A 112 25.36 -15.51 -2.93
N LYS A 113 26.45 -16.29 -2.86
CA LYS A 113 26.55 -17.60 -3.54
C LYS A 113 25.48 -18.57 -3.02
N GLU A 114 25.28 -18.66 -1.71
CA GLU A 114 24.25 -19.51 -1.10
C GLU A 114 22.82 -19.09 -1.52
N LEU A 115 22.54 -17.79 -1.50
CA LEU A 115 21.21 -17.26 -1.86
C LEU A 115 20.90 -17.47 -3.34
N LYS A 116 21.88 -17.30 -4.23
CA LYS A 116 21.71 -17.59 -5.66
C LYS A 116 21.33 -19.05 -5.90
N ALA A 117 22.07 -20.00 -5.31
CA ALA A 117 21.78 -21.42 -5.43
C ALA A 117 20.39 -21.78 -4.88
N THR A 118 20.03 -21.23 -3.72
CA THR A 118 18.72 -21.45 -3.09
C THR A 118 17.59 -20.94 -3.98
N ARG A 119 17.73 -19.73 -4.52
CA ARG A 119 16.74 -19.11 -5.40
C ARG A 119 16.51 -19.91 -6.68
N GLU A 120 17.56 -20.36 -7.33
CA GLU A 120 17.46 -21.18 -8.55
C GLU A 120 16.68 -22.48 -8.27
N ALA A 121 16.95 -23.12 -7.14
CA ALA A 121 16.19 -24.30 -6.71
C ALA A 121 14.70 -23.98 -6.46
N ILE A 122 14.38 -22.85 -5.82
CA ILE A 122 12.99 -22.41 -5.59
C ILE A 122 12.27 -22.14 -6.92
N ILE A 123 12.92 -21.46 -7.86
CA ILE A 123 12.35 -21.15 -9.18
C ILE A 123 12.06 -22.45 -9.96
N ALA A 124 12.99 -23.41 -9.93
CA ALA A 124 12.80 -24.71 -10.56
C ALA A 124 11.58 -25.46 -9.98
N ARG A 125 11.45 -25.50 -8.64
CA ARG A 125 10.31 -26.11 -7.94
C ARG A 125 8.98 -25.44 -8.31
N LYS A 126 8.93 -24.11 -8.37
CA LYS A 126 7.71 -23.36 -8.74
C LYS A 126 7.31 -23.56 -10.19
N LYS A 127 8.28 -23.70 -11.10
CA LYS A 127 8.01 -23.98 -12.52
C LYS A 127 7.39 -25.38 -12.71
N ALA A 128 7.80 -26.36 -11.91
CA ALA A 128 7.24 -27.71 -11.91
C ALA A 128 5.81 -27.80 -11.34
N ARG A 129 5.42 -26.88 -10.43
CA ARG A 129 4.11 -26.87 -9.74
C ARG A 129 2.98 -26.14 -10.46
N LYS A 130 3.15 -25.66 -11.70
CA LYS A 130 2.06 -24.99 -12.42
C LYS A 130 0.97 -25.99 -12.81
N GLN A 131 -0.07 -26.09 -11.98
CA GLN A 131 -1.32 -26.74 -12.36
C GLN A 131 -2.16 -25.78 -13.21
N HIS A 132 -2.82 -26.33 -14.24
CA HIS A 132 -3.82 -25.62 -15.01
C HIS A 132 -5.04 -25.33 -14.11
N PRO A 133 -5.67 -24.15 -14.22
CA PRO A 133 -6.86 -23.85 -13.46
C PRO A 133 -8.00 -24.76 -13.94
N THR A 134 -8.32 -25.77 -13.13
CA THR A 134 -9.55 -26.55 -13.25
C THR A 134 -10.70 -25.75 -12.61
N ARG A 135 -11.90 -25.89 -13.18
CA ARG A 135 -13.12 -25.30 -12.62
C ARG A 135 -13.35 -25.91 -11.23
N LYS A 136 -13.39 -25.08 -10.19
CA LYS A 136 -13.71 -25.54 -8.83
C LYS A 136 -15.19 -25.94 -8.77
N SER A 137 -15.49 -27.04 -8.09
CA SER A 137 -16.85 -27.44 -7.76
C SER A 137 -17.54 -26.39 -6.87
N LEU A 138 -18.87 -26.36 -6.88
CA LEU A 138 -19.64 -25.51 -5.98
C LEU A 138 -19.46 -25.97 -4.52
N PRO A 139 -19.59 -25.06 -3.53
CA PRO A 139 -19.40 -25.42 -2.13
C PRO A 139 -20.38 -26.52 -1.67
N GLU A 140 -19.88 -27.47 -0.89
CA GLU A 140 -20.70 -28.59 -0.38
C GLU A 140 -21.73 -28.14 0.67
N ASN A 141 -21.45 -27.06 1.39
CA ASN A 141 -22.29 -26.52 2.47
C ASN A 141 -23.54 -25.77 2.00
N LEU A 142 -23.75 -25.61 0.68
CA LEU A 142 -24.98 -25.02 0.14
C LEU A 142 -26.04 -26.10 -0.02
N GLU A 143 -27.29 -25.74 0.26
CA GLU A 143 -28.46 -26.58 0.02
C GLU A 143 -28.60 -26.88 -1.48
N ARG A 144 -28.90 -28.13 -1.82
CA ARG A 144 -29.13 -28.59 -3.20
C ARG A 144 -30.59 -28.96 -3.34
N GLU A 145 -31.31 -28.19 -4.15
CA GLU A 145 -32.66 -28.53 -4.59
C GLU A 145 -32.56 -29.38 -5.86
N GLU A 146 -32.96 -30.64 -5.78
CA GLU A 146 -32.93 -31.58 -6.91
C GLU A 146 -34.25 -31.52 -7.68
N VAL A 147 -34.18 -31.12 -8.95
CA VAL A 147 -35.32 -31.14 -9.87
C VAL A 147 -35.04 -32.14 -10.98
N HIS A 148 -35.76 -33.27 -10.96
CA HIS A 148 -35.64 -34.30 -11.98
C HIS A 148 -36.44 -33.93 -13.23
N ILE A 149 -35.77 -33.85 -14.38
CA ILE A 149 -36.39 -33.62 -15.68
C ILE A 149 -36.39 -34.93 -16.45
N TYR A 150 -37.57 -35.43 -16.79
CA TYR A 150 -37.74 -36.65 -17.57
C TYR A 150 -37.99 -36.33 -19.06
N PRO A 151 -37.69 -37.25 -19.99
CA PRO A 151 -38.03 -37.11 -21.40
C PRO A 151 -39.54 -36.87 -21.61
N GLU A 152 -39.90 -36.11 -22.64
CA GLU A 152 -41.29 -35.85 -22.98
C GLU A 152 -42.03 -37.16 -23.31
N GLY A 153 -43.19 -37.40 -22.69
CA GLY A 153 -43.95 -38.64 -22.86
C GLY A 153 -43.44 -39.84 -22.06
N TYR A 154 -42.48 -39.65 -21.15
CA TYR A 154 -41.98 -40.72 -20.29
C TYR A 154 -43.10 -41.39 -19.48
N ASN A 155 -43.24 -42.70 -19.68
CA ASN A 155 -44.11 -43.59 -18.91
C ASN A 155 -43.26 -44.74 -18.35
N PRO A 156 -43.22 -44.96 -17.03
CA PRO A 156 -42.48 -46.06 -16.40
C PRO A 156 -42.83 -47.47 -16.89
N GLU A 157 -44.02 -47.67 -17.49
CA GLU A 157 -44.43 -48.97 -18.04
C GLU A 157 -43.81 -49.28 -19.41
N GLU A 158 -43.49 -48.24 -20.18
CA GLU A 158 -42.93 -48.37 -21.55
C GLU A 158 -41.42 -48.05 -21.60
N TRP A 159 -40.92 -47.25 -20.66
CA TRP A 159 -39.56 -46.71 -20.69
C TRP A 159 -38.79 -47.02 -19.39
N THR A 160 -37.56 -47.53 -19.54
CA THR A 160 -36.63 -47.73 -18.42
C THR A 160 -35.56 -46.63 -18.43
N LEU A 161 -35.30 -46.00 -17.28
CA LEU A 161 -34.22 -45.03 -17.13
C LEU A 161 -32.87 -45.72 -17.17
N LEU A 162 -31.95 -45.18 -17.97
CA LEU A 162 -30.58 -45.69 -18.06
C LEU A 162 -29.72 -45.16 -16.91
N PRO A 163 -28.73 -45.94 -16.43
CA PRO A 163 -27.79 -45.47 -15.43
C PRO A 163 -26.81 -44.45 -16.03
N GLY A 164 -26.65 -43.30 -15.38
CA GLY A 164 -25.78 -42.20 -15.83
C GLY A 164 -26.56 -40.90 -15.98
N GLU A 165 -26.88 -40.26 -14.86
CA GLU A 165 -27.62 -38.99 -14.84
C GLU A 165 -26.69 -37.83 -15.24
N GLU A 166 -27.14 -36.99 -16.17
CA GLU A 166 -26.47 -35.74 -16.47
C GLU A 166 -26.86 -34.67 -15.43
N VAL A 167 -26.05 -34.55 -14.38
CA VAL A 167 -26.28 -33.57 -13.30
C VAL A 167 -25.73 -32.20 -13.70
N THR A 168 -26.61 -31.20 -13.76
CA THR A 168 -26.23 -29.79 -13.95
C THR A 168 -26.52 -29.00 -12.68
N GLU A 169 -25.47 -28.59 -11.96
CA GLU A 169 -25.64 -27.71 -10.81
C GLU A 169 -25.77 -26.24 -11.26
N ILE A 170 -26.86 -25.58 -10.83
CA ILE A 170 -27.12 -24.16 -11.07
C ILE A 170 -27.14 -23.44 -9.73
N LEU A 171 -26.33 -22.39 -9.58
CA LEU A 171 -26.31 -21.57 -8.37
C LEU A 171 -27.49 -20.57 -8.40
N MET A 172 -28.49 -20.83 -7.57
CA MET A 172 -29.66 -19.96 -7.38
C MET A 172 -29.38 -18.89 -6.31
N HIS A 173 -30.00 -17.71 -6.44
CA HIS A 173 -29.88 -16.61 -5.47
C HIS A 173 -31.22 -15.91 -5.24
N GLU A 174 -31.76 -16.04 -4.03
CA GLU A 174 -32.95 -15.34 -3.58
C GLU A 174 -32.61 -14.12 -2.71
N PRO A 175 -33.15 -12.92 -2.99
CA PRO A 175 -32.90 -11.74 -2.18
C PRO A 175 -33.46 -11.87 -0.75
N GLY A 176 -32.78 -11.24 0.23
CA GLY A 176 -33.16 -11.30 1.64
C GLY A 176 -34.58 -10.79 1.96
N LYS A 177 -35.21 -11.40 2.98
CA LYS A 177 -36.58 -11.11 3.44
C LYS A 177 -36.60 -10.15 4.63
N PHE A 178 -37.43 -9.11 4.56
CA PHE A 178 -37.74 -8.23 5.70
C PHE A 178 -39.00 -8.72 6.43
N TYR A 179 -38.97 -8.69 7.77
CA TYR A 179 -40.13 -9.03 8.61
C TYR A 179 -40.15 -8.19 9.90
N ILE A 180 -41.33 -8.04 10.50
CA ILE A 180 -41.53 -7.28 11.74
C ILE A 180 -41.66 -8.25 12.92
N ARG A 181 -40.72 -8.22 13.86
CA ARG A 181 -40.83 -8.94 15.14
C ARG A 181 -41.60 -8.08 16.15
N ARG A 182 -42.86 -8.44 16.44
CA ARG A 182 -43.68 -7.76 17.46
C ARG A 182 -43.50 -8.43 18.83
N ILE A 183 -42.93 -7.72 19.79
CA ILE A 183 -42.76 -8.20 21.17
C ILE A 183 -43.96 -7.69 21.99
N VAL A 184 -44.89 -8.59 22.34
CA VAL A 184 -46.04 -8.27 23.20
C VAL A 184 -45.70 -8.65 24.64
N ARG A 185 -45.68 -7.65 25.52
CA ARG A 185 -45.39 -7.84 26.95
C ARG A 185 -46.71 -7.88 27.71
N HIS A 186 -46.92 -8.94 28.47
CA HIS A 186 -48.09 -9.09 29.32
C HIS A 186 -47.76 -8.71 30.77
N THR A 187 -48.72 -8.08 31.45
CA THR A 187 -48.67 -7.81 32.88
C THR A 187 -49.59 -8.78 33.59
N ALA A 188 -49.04 -9.60 34.47
CA ALA A 188 -49.79 -10.53 35.29
C ALA A 188 -50.00 -9.94 36.69
N LYS A 189 -51.20 -10.13 37.23
CA LYS A 189 -51.53 -9.85 38.62
C LYS A 189 -51.49 -11.16 39.42
N ARG A 190 -50.73 -11.19 40.52
CA ARG A 190 -50.68 -12.34 41.43
C ARG A 190 -51.99 -12.44 42.21
N LYS A 191 -52.64 -13.61 42.15
CA LYS A 191 -53.86 -13.88 42.93
C LYS A 191 -53.51 -13.88 44.43
N GLY A 192 -54.27 -13.10 45.22
CA GLY A 192 -54.14 -13.03 46.68
C GLY A 192 -53.34 -11.84 47.24
N THR A 193 -52.39 -11.28 46.49
CA THR A 193 -51.47 -10.22 47.02
C THR A 193 -51.54 -8.87 46.31
N ASN A 194 -52.40 -8.70 45.29
CA ASN A 194 -52.47 -7.50 44.44
C ASN A 194 -51.14 -7.08 43.78
N GLU A 195 -50.14 -7.96 43.74
CA GLU A 195 -48.83 -7.72 43.13
C GLU A 195 -48.93 -7.80 41.59
N PHE A 196 -48.39 -6.82 40.87
CA PHE A 196 -48.35 -6.80 39.40
C PHE A 196 -46.91 -7.01 38.92
N ARG A 197 -46.72 -7.89 37.93
CA ARG A 197 -45.43 -8.12 37.26
C ARG A 197 -45.60 -8.09 35.75
N THR A 198 -44.78 -7.32 35.06
CA THR A 198 -44.73 -7.27 33.59
C THR A 198 -43.51 -8.03 33.11
N GLY A 199 -43.65 -8.80 32.02
CA GLY A 199 -42.49 -9.46 31.40
C GLY A 199 -41.39 -8.43 31.07
N PRO A 200 -40.10 -8.73 31.30
CA PRO A 200 -39.01 -7.80 31.00
C PRO A 200 -38.96 -7.51 29.50
N LEU A 201 -38.57 -6.29 29.14
CA LEU A 201 -38.27 -5.97 27.74
C LEU A 201 -36.89 -6.57 27.42
N PRO A 202 -36.73 -7.34 26.33
CA PRO A 202 -35.41 -7.74 25.87
C PRO A 202 -34.55 -6.50 25.61
N VAL A 203 -33.27 -6.59 25.93
CA VAL A 203 -32.34 -5.50 25.66
C VAL A 203 -32.25 -5.31 24.14
N MET A 204 -32.47 -4.09 23.71
CA MET A 204 -32.35 -3.68 22.30
C MET A 204 -31.02 -2.98 22.13
N PRO A 205 -30.31 -3.16 20.99
CA PRO A 205 -29.00 -2.53 20.79
C PRO A 205 -29.03 -1.00 20.90
N ILE A 206 -30.10 -0.37 20.40
CA ILE A 206 -30.30 1.07 20.50
C ILE A 206 -31.63 1.30 21.22
N ALA A 207 -31.58 2.01 22.33
CA ALA A 207 -32.76 2.30 23.13
C ALA A 207 -33.84 3.02 22.31
N LYS A 208 -35.09 2.53 22.38
CA LYS A 208 -36.27 3.06 21.67
C LYS A 208 -36.17 3.03 20.13
N SER A 209 -35.18 2.33 19.56
CA SER A 209 -35.10 2.07 18.13
C SER A 209 -35.93 0.85 17.73
N TYR A 210 -36.36 0.81 16.46
CA TYR A 210 -36.97 -0.36 15.85
C TYR A 210 -35.98 -1.17 14.99
N ALA A 211 -34.73 -0.73 14.88
CA ALA A 211 -33.69 -1.48 14.18
C ALA A 211 -33.20 -2.65 15.04
N SER A 212 -33.21 -3.85 14.45
CA SER A 212 -32.59 -5.03 15.06
C SER A 212 -31.07 -5.01 14.90
N ALA A 213 -30.36 -5.76 15.74
CA ALA A 213 -28.92 -5.98 15.59
C ALA A 213 -28.55 -6.46 14.18
N SER A 214 -29.35 -7.36 13.61
CA SER A 214 -29.16 -7.86 12.24
C SER A 214 -29.26 -6.77 11.18
N LEU A 215 -30.29 -5.91 11.24
CA LEU A 215 -30.47 -4.82 10.28
C LEU A 215 -29.31 -3.82 10.37
N LEU A 216 -28.94 -3.43 11.59
CA LEU A 216 -27.81 -2.53 11.83
C LEU A 216 -26.52 -3.13 11.28
N ALA A 217 -26.25 -4.41 11.56
CA ALA A 217 -25.06 -5.10 11.09
C ALA A 217 -24.98 -5.13 9.56
N ASP A 218 -26.04 -5.57 8.90
CA ASP A 218 -26.11 -5.68 7.44
C ASP A 218 -25.90 -4.31 6.76
N MET A 219 -26.44 -3.23 7.33
CA MET A 219 -26.24 -1.87 6.81
C MET A 219 -24.78 -1.38 6.97
N MET A 220 -24.16 -1.63 8.12
CA MET A 220 -22.76 -1.23 8.37
C MET A 220 -21.79 -2.02 7.49
N ILE A 221 -22.02 -3.33 7.34
CA ILE A 221 -21.24 -4.20 6.46
C ILE A 221 -21.39 -3.73 5.01
N GLY A 222 -22.62 -3.51 4.55
CA GLY A 222 -22.89 -3.01 3.21
C GLY A 222 -22.10 -1.73 2.90
N LYS A 223 -21.93 -0.82 3.87
CA LYS A 223 -21.21 0.45 3.66
C LYS A 223 -19.70 0.32 3.79
N TYR A 224 -19.20 -0.36 4.81
CA TYR A 224 -17.78 -0.33 5.17
C TYR A 224 -16.99 -1.55 4.66
N VAL A 225 -17.67 -2.66 4.37
CA VAL A 225 -17.10 -3.87 3.75
C VAL A 225 -17.40 -3.91 2.26
N ASP A 226 -18.68 -3.80 1.87
CA ASP A 226 -19.10 -3.91 0.46
C ASP A 226 -19.07 -2.57 -0.30
N HIS A 227 -18.83 -1.48 0.43
CA HIS A 227 -18.72 -0.12 -0.12
C HIS A 227 -19.95 0.35 -0.90
N ILE A 228 -21.14 -0.08 -0.47
CA ILE A 228 -22.46 0.38 -0.92
C ILE A 228 -22.92 1.51 0.00
N PRO A 229 -22.93 2.78 -0.45
CA PRO A 229 -23.35 3.90 0.38
C PRO A 229 -24.81 3.77 0.85
N PHE A 230 -25.16 4.36 2.00
CA PHE A 230 -26.51 4.25 2.57
C PHE A 230 -27.63 4.65 1.61
N HIS A 231 -27.45 5.68 0.77
CA HIS A 231 -28.48 6.03 -0.22
C HIS A 231 -28.79 4.86 -1.19
N ARG A 232 -27.78 4.09 -1.60
CA ARG A 232 -27.98 2.94 -2.50
C ARG A 232 -28.64 1.77 -1.76
N GLN A 233 -28.26 1.55 -0.50
CA GLN A 233 -28.93 0.54 0.33
C GLN A 233 -30.40 0.88 0.55
N LEU A 234 -30.71 2.16 0.80
CA LEU A 234 -32.09 2.65 0.91
C LEU A 234 -32.89 2.43 -0.38
N GLU A 235 -32.29 2.67 -1.55
CA GLU A 235 -32.93 2.35 -2.83
C GLU A 235 -33.14 0.84 -3.03
N GLN A 236 -32.24 -0.01 -2.52
CA GLN A 236 -32.45 -1.47 -2.53
C GLN A 236 -33.63 -1.86 -1.63
N PHE A 237 -33.74 -1.26 -0.44
CA PHE A 237 -34.83 -1.52 0.50
C PHE A 237 -36.19 -1.07 -0.05
N LYS A 238 -36.23 0.07 -0.76
CA LYS A 238 -37.46 0.54 -1.43
C LYS A 238 -38.01 -0.45 -2.46
N ARG A 239 -37.14 -1.14 -3.20
CA ARG A 239 -37.56 -2.14 -4.21
C ARG A 239 -38.30 -3.33 -3.61
N VAL A 240 -38.06 -3.63 -2.33
CA VAL A 240 -38.77 -4.67 -1.57
C VAL A 240 -39.85 -4.10 -0.64
N GLY A 241 -40.23 -2.83 -0.82
CA GLY A 241 -41.32 -2.17 -0.11
C GLY A 241 -40.95 -1.52 1.23
N VAL A 242 -39.67 -1.57 1.64
CA VAL A 242 -39.21 -1.00 2.92
C VAL A 242 -38.74 0.43 2.73
N HIS A 243 -39.38 1.36 3.44
CA HIS A 243 -39.10 2.80 3.36
C HIS A 243 -38.47 3.28 4.67
N LEU A 244 -37.21 3.70 4.61
CA LEU A 244 -36.46 4.21 5.77
C LEU A 244 -35.95 5.63 5.48
N PRO A 245 -36.17 6.61 6.39
CA PRO A 245 -35.61 7.95 6.26
C PRO A 245 -34.08 7.95 6.37
N ALA A 246 -33.41 8.76 5.55
CA ALA A 246 -31.95 8.86 5.58
C ALA A 246 -31.41 9.43 6.90
N SER A 247 -32.16 10.33 7.55
CA SER A 247 -31.80 10.88 8.87
C SER A 247 -31.70 9.76 9.91
N THR A 248 -32.71 8.90 10.00
CA THR A 248 -32.75 7.77 10.92
C THR A 248 -31.58 6.81 10.72
N VAL A 249 -31.20 6.55 9.47
CA VAL A 249 -30.04 5.70 9.16
C VAL A 249 -28.72 6.35 9.58
N ASN A 250 -28.60 7.67 9.44
CA ASN A 250 -27.42 8.39 9.91
C ASN A 250 -27.34 8.39 11.44
N ASP A 251 -28.47 8.54 12.13
CA ASP A 251 -28.55 8.44 13.59
C ASP A 251 -28.14 7.03 14.04
N TRP A 252 -28.67 5.97 13.42
CA TRP A 252 -28.26 4.60 13.71
C TRP A 252 -26.78 4.32 13.44
N PHE A 253 -26.20 4.91 12.40
CA PHE A 253 -24.77 4.81 12.14
C PHE A 253 -23.96 5.41 13.28
N LYS A 254 -24.34 6.59 13.74
CA LYS A 254 -23.71 7.25 14.88
C LYS A 254 -23.87 6.42 16.15
N ASP A 255 -25.09 5.97 16.46
CA ASP A 255 -25.38 5.17 17.65
C ASP A 255 -24.56 3.87 17.67
N VAL A 256 -24.44 3.17 16.53
CA VAL A 256 -23.59 1.97 16.43
C VAL A 256 -22.11 2.30 16.65
N ALA A 257 -21.62 3.41 16.09
CA ALA A 257 -20.24 3.84 16.33
C ALA A 257 -20.00 4.23 17.79
N ASP A 258 -20.98 4.85 18.45
CA ASP A 258 -20.93 5.22 19.86
C ASP A 258 -20.93 3.98 20.77
N LEU A 259 -21.76 2.96 20.47
CA LEU A 259 -21.73 1.67 21.18
C LEU A 259 -20.37 0.97 21.03
N LEU A 260 -19.75 1.06 19.86
CA LEU A 260 -18.43 0.48 19.59
C LEU A 260 -17.27 1.26 20.23
N ARG A 261 -17.50 2.51 20.68
CA ARG A 261 -16.44 3.43 21.10
C ARG A 261 -15.67 2.97 22.36
N PRO A 262 -16.32 2.42 23.41
CA PRO A 262 -15.59 1.84 24.55
C PRO A 262 -14.66 0.70 24.13
N LEU A 263 -15.16 -0.22 23.29
CA LEU A 263 -14.35 -1.30 22.73
C LEU A 263 -13.21 -0.77 21.86
N TYR A 264 -13.43 0.35 21.15
CA TYR A 264 -12.43 0.97 20.28
C TYR A 264 -11.26 1.54 21.08
N PHE A 265 -11.52 2.17 22.23
CA PHE A 265 -10.45 2.59 23.14
C PHE A 265 -9.73 1.41 23.76
N ARG A 266 -10.45 0.33 24.13
CA ARG A 266 -9.81 -0.90 24.61
C ARG A 266 -8.92 -1.54 23.54
N LEU A 267 -9.36 -1.55 22.28
CA LEU A 267 -8.58 -1.99 21.12
C LEU A 267 -7.31 -1.14 20.95
N TRP A 268 -7.41 0.17 21.10
CA TRP A 268 -6.25 1.06 21.05
C TRP A 268 -5.20 0.68 22.08
N ASP A 269 -5.60 0.50 23.35
CA ASP A 269 -4.69 0.11 24.42
C ASP A 269 -3.99 -1.22 24.10
N LEU A 270 -4.75 -2.21 23.63
CA LEU A 270 -4.21 -3.53 23.27
C LEU A 270 -3.24 -3.46 22.08
N VAL A 271 -3.51 -2.65 21.07
CA VAL A 271 -2.59 -2.44 19.94
C VAL A 271 -1.33 -1.71 20.38
N MET A 272 -1.44 -0.75 21.31
CA MET A 272 -0.31 0.00 21.83
C MET A 272 0.56 -0.78 22.83
N GLN A 273 0.07 -1.91 23.34
CA GLN A 273 0.80 -2.83 24.22
C GLN A 273 1.64 -3.86 23.44
N THR A 274 1.56 -3.92 22.11
CA THR A 274 2.33 -4.89 21.34
C THR A 274 3.74 -4.39 21.02
N ASP A 275 4.68 -5.32 20.85
CA ASP A 275 6.09 -4.96 20.62
C ASP A 275 6.38 -4.40 19.22
N TYR A 276 5.48 -4.65 18.26
CA TYR A 276 5.72 -4.31 16.85
C TYR A 276 4.43 -3.94 16.13
N ILE A 277 4.40 -2.68 15.70
CA ILE A 277 3.30 -2.12 14.91
C ILE A 277 3.80 -1.58 13.56
N GLN A 278 2.91 -1.60 12.59
CA GLN A 278 3.03 -0.88 11.33
C GLN A 278 2.09 0.32 11.36
N SER A 279 2.49 1.43 10.74
CA SER A 279 1.65 2.61 10.58
C SER A 279 1.70 3.13 9.14
N ASP A 280 0.55 3.52 8.63
CA ASP A 280 0.37 4.16 7.33
C ASP A 280 -0.79 5.17 7.42
N GLU A 281 -0.84 6.14 6.52
CA GLU A 281 -1.93 7.11 6.48
C GLU A 281 -2.58 7.20 5.10
N THR A 282 -3.89 7.38 5.11
CA THR A 282 -4.64 7.63 3.88
C THR A 282 -5.59 8.78 4.03
N THR A 283 -6.21 9.14 2.92
CA THR A 283 -6.98 10.36 2.81
C THR A 283 -8.45 10.03 2.67
N ILE A 284 -9.27 10.75 3.42
CA ILE A 284 -10.72 10.72 3.34
C ILE A 284 -11.24 12.14 3.10
N PRO A 285 -12.07 12.36 2.08
CA PRO A 285 -12.72 13.66 1.87
C PRO A 285 -13.77 13.91 2.95
N VAL A 286 -13.73 15.09 3.57
CA VAL A 286 -14.64 15.48 4.67
C VAL A 286 -15.24 16.83 4.34
N MET A 287 -16.55 16.99 4.50
CA MET A 287 -17.20 18.28 4.34
C MET A 287 -16.73 19.23 5.44
N ASN A 288 -16.35 20.45 5.04
CA ASN A 288 -16.05 21.52 5.95
C ASN A 288 -17.10 22.61 5.77
N ASP A 289 -17.93 22.79 6.81
CA ASP A 289 -19.06 23.71 6.78
C ASP A 289 -18.62 25.15 6.62
N GLU A 290 -17.52 25.57 7.26
CA GLU A 290 -16.98 26.93 7.16
C GLU A 290 -16.52 27.27 5.74
N ARG A 291 -16.02 26.28 5.00
CA ARG A 291 -15.48 26.46 3.65
C ARG A 291 -16.47 26.06 2.55
N HIS A 292 -17.64 25.54 2.92
CA HIS A 292 -18.66 24.98 2.03
C HIS A 292 -18.08 24.05 0.95
N LYS A 293 -17.04 23.28 1.29
CA LYS A 293 -16.37 22.36 0.36
C LYS A 293 -15.79 21.17 1.09
N THR A 294 -15.56 20.10 0.33
CA THR A 294 -14.83 18.95 0.82
C THR A 294 -13.35 19.29 0.97
N VAL A 295 -12.81 19.03 2.16
CA VAL A 295 -11.39 19.14 2.47
C VAL A 295 -10.77 17.77 2.62
N LYS A 296 -9.47 17.70 2.39
CA LYS A 296 -8.69 16.48 2.53
C LYS A 296 -8.43 16.21 4.01
N GLY A 297 -9.12 15.23 4.58
CA GLY A 297 -8.82 14.67 5.90
C GLY A 297 -7.85 13.49 5.79
N TYR A 298 -7.04 13.29 6.84
CA TYR A 298 -6.16 12.13 6.98
C TYR A 298 -6.66 11.19 8.06
N ILE A 299 -6.67 9.90 7.75
CA ILE A 299 -6.97 8.81 8.66
C ILE A 299 -5.74 7.90 8.72
N TRP A 300 -5.31 7.58 9.93
CA TRP A 300 -4.10 6.82 10.23
C TRP A 300 -4.48 5.38 10.50
N LEU A 301 -3.87 4.43 9.82
CA LEU A 301 -4.01 3.00 10.12
C LEU A 301 -2.81 2.56 10.93
N VAL A 302 -3.06 1.95 12.08
CA VAL A 302 -2.08 1.23 12.87
C VAL A 302 -2.44 -0.26 12.84
N ARG A 303 -1.45 -1.11 12.59
CA ARG A 303 -1.61 -2.55 12.64
C ARG A 303 -0.61 -3.15 13.61
N SER A 304 -1.10 -3.96 14.55
CA SER A 304 -0.24 -4.87 15.30
C SER A 304 0.16 -6.04 14.39
N VAL A 305 1.46 -6.20 14.13
CA VAL A 305 1.92 -7.28 13.24
C VAL A 305 1.76 -8.63 13.91
N MET A 306 1.95 -8.68 15.23
CA MET A 306 1.89 -9.92 16.02
C MET A 306 0.47 -10.47 16.14
N THR A 307 -0.52 -9.61 16.35
CA THR A 307 -1.93 -10.03 16.57
C THR A 307 -2.80 -9.86 15.34
N GLY A 308 -2.33 -9.12 14.32
CA GLY A 308 -3.13 -8.79 13.13
C GLY A 308 -4.20 -7.72 13.35
N ARG A 309 -4.45 -7.30 14.60
CA ARG A 309 -5.42 -6.26 14.97
C ARG A 309 -5.10 -4.94 14.27
N GLN A 310 -6.16 -4.25 13.84
CA GLN A 310 -6.10 -3.01 13.06
C GLN A 310 -6.86 -1.90 13.80
N PHE A 311 -6.28 -0.72 13.82
CA PHE A 311 -6.82 0.46 14.49
C PHE A 311 -6.70 1.66 13.56
N PHE A 312 -7.84 2.19 13.11
CA PHE A 312 -7.90 3.41 12.33
C PHE A 312 -8.17 4.60 13.25
N TYR A 313 -7.35 5.62 13.16
CA TYR A 313 -7.41 6.82 13.98
C TYR A 313 -7.64 8.07 13.13
N TYR A 314 -8.56 8.91 13.55
CA TYR A 314 -8.88 10.17 12.89
C TYR A 314 -8.85 11.32 13.91
N ASP A 315 -8.06 12.37 13.65
CA ASP A 315 -7.97 13.56 14.51
C ASP A 315 -8.20 14.82 13.66
N LYS A 316 -9.48 15.14 13.45
CA LYS A 316 -9.95 16.32 12.69
C LYS A 316 -9.27 16.48 11.33
N GLY A 317 -8.96 15.35 10.69
CA GLY A 317 -8.32 15.28 9.39
C GLY A 317 -6.87 15.79 9.34
N SER A 318 -6.19 15.99 10.46
CA SER A 318 -4.81 16.50 10.50
C SER A 318 -3.77 15.43 10.13
N ARG A 319 -2.77 15.82 9.31
CA ARG A 319 -1.54 15.03 9.05
C ARG A 319 -0.33 15.53 9.85
N SER A 320 -0.56 16.35 10.87
CA SER A 320 0.54 17.01 11.59
C SER A 320 1.28 16.05 12.51
N GLY A 321 2.53 16.39 12.86
CA GLY A 321 3.29 15.60 13.83
C GLY A 321 2.65 15.56 15.23
N LYS A 322 1.76 16.51 15.56
CA LYS A 322 0.99 16.46 16.82
C LYS A 322 0.11 15.20 16.88
N VAL A 323 -0.44 14.75 15.76
CA VAL A 323 -1.29 13.55 15.68
C VAL A 323 -0.46 12.30 15.98
N VAL A 324 0.71 12.19 15.35
CA VAL A 324 1.66 11.10 15.58
C VAL A 324 2.13 11.06 17.04
N LEU A 325 2.36 12.22 17.68
CA LEU A 325 2.71 12.28 19.10
C LEU A 325 1.56 11.87 20.03
N LYS A 326 0.31 12.21 19.70
CA LYS A 326 -0.87 11.75 20.43
C LYS A 326 -1.04 10.23 20.30
N LEU A 327 -0.92 9.71 19.08
CA LEU A 327 -1.17 8.32 18.75
C LEU A 327 -0.10 7.37 19.34
N PHE A 328 1.18 7.70 19.17
CA PHE A 328 2.30 6.84 19.59
C PHE A 328 3.02 7.36 20.84
N GLY A 329 2.43 8.31 21.56
CA GLY A 329 3.10 8.99 22.67
C GLY A 329 3.59 8.07 23.77
N LYS A 330 2.76 7.07 24.10
CA LYS A 330 2.97 6.08 25.15
C LYS A 330 3.54 4.75 24.64
N PHE A 331 3.56 4.55 23.33
CA PHE A 331 4.02 3.30 22.72
C PHE A 331 5.51 3.05 23.03
N ARG A 332 5.85 1.78 23.24
CA ARG A 332 7.22 1.29 23.40
C ARG A 332 7.34 0.02 22.56
N GLY A 333 8.39 -0.08 21.74
CA GLY A 333 8.55 -1.15 20.76
C GLY A 333 8.96 -0.62 19.39
N ALA A 334 8.80 -1.45 18.37
CA ALA A 334 9.13 -1.11 16.99
C ALA A 334 7.93 -0.56 16.22
N ILE A 335 8.15 0.51 15.47
CA ILE A 335 7.17 1.10 14.54
C ILE A 335 7.76 1.06 13.15
N GLN A 336 7.08 0.44 12.20
CA GLN A 336 7.46 0.47 10.79
C GLN A 336 6.54 1.37 9.96
N THR A 337 7.15 2.24 9.15
CA THR A 337 6.44 3.22 8.32
C THR A 337 7.02 3.29 6.91
N ASP A 338 6.37 4.05 6.03
CA ASP A 338 6.82 4.34 4.66
C ASP A 338 8.02 5.31 4.60
N GLY A 339 8.45 5.85 5.74
CA GLY A 339 9.53 6.83 5.82
C GLY A 339 9.07 8.28 5.71
N TYR A 340 7.78 8.58 5.98
CA TYR A 340 7.29 9.95 6.12
C TYR A 340 8.03 10.69 7.25
N GLU A 341 8.58 11.87 6.93
CA GLU A 341 9.47 12.66 7.80
C GLU A 341 8.87 12.97 9.17
N ARG A 342 7.53 13.05 9.29
CA ARG A 342 6.89 13.33 10.58
C ARG A 342 7.09 12.20 11.59
N TYR A 343 7.36 10.97 11.17
CA TYR A 343 7.66 9.88 12.11
C TYR A 343 9.07 10.00 12.70
N GLU A 344 9.98 10.81 12.14
CA GLU A 344 11.36 10.93 12.63
C GLU A 344 11.44 11.44 14.07
N MET A 345 10.47 12.26 14.51
CA MET A 345 10.40 12.69 15.91
C MET A 345 10.13 11.54 16.90
N LEU A 346 9.68 10.37 16.42
CA LEU A 346 9.54 9.17 17.26
C LEU A 346 10.89 8.49 17.49
N ASP A 347 11.84 8.63 16.56
CA ASP A 347 13.19 8.05 16.67
C ASP A 347 13.99 8.71 17.82
N ALA A 348 13.66 9.96 18.14
CA ALA A 348 14.22 10.68 19.30
C ALA A 348 13.64 10.19 20.65
N LYS A 349 12.57 9.40 20.67
CA LYS A 349 11.95 8.93 21.91
C LYS A 349 12.58 7.63 22.39
N LYS A 350 13.01 7.61 23.65
CA LYS A 350 13.52 6.41 24.31
C LYS A 350 12.46 5.29 24.29
N GLY A 351 12.89 4.11 23.85
CA GLY A 351 12.06 2.91 23.80
C GLY A 351 11.20 2.76 22.55
N ILE A 352 11.36 3.61 21.53
CA ILE A 352 10.78 3.40 20.20
C ILE A 352 11.89 3.10 19.21
N ILE A 353 11.72 2.04 18.42
CA ILE A 353 12.62 1.69 17.31
C ILE A 353 11.88 1.96 16.02
N LEU A 354 12.29 2.98 15.26
CA LEU A 354 11.72 3.23 13.94
C LEU A 354 12.34 2.30 12.90
N LEU A 355 11.50 1.59 12.16
CA LEU A 355 11.87 0.68 11.07
C LEU A 355 11.49 1.29 9.72
N GLY A 356 12.38 1.15 8.73
CA GLY A 356 12.15 1.59 7.36
C GLY A 356 11.41 0.54 6.52
N CYS A 357 11.13 0.91 5.27
CA CYS A 357 10.50 0.03 4.29
C CYS A 357 11.40 -0.13 3.05
N TRP A 358 11.90 -1.35 2.82
CA TRP A 358 12.74 -1.66 1.65
C TRP A 358 11.97 -1.52 0.33
N ALA A 359 10.65 -1.77 0.32
CA ALA A 359 9.83 -1.60 -0.88
C ALA A 359 9.85 -0.16 -1.41
N HIS A 360 9.87 0.85 -0.53
CA HIS A 360 9.96 2.26 -0.92
C HIS A 360 11.33 2.59 -1.51
N ALA A 361 12.42 2.18 -0.84
CA ALA A 361 13.78 2.35 -1.36
C ALA A 361 13.94 1.66 -2.72
N ARG A 362 13.44 0.42 -2.85
CA ARG A 362 13.43 -0.35 -4.10
C ARG A 362 12.69 0.37 -5.22
N ARG A 363 11.51 0.95 -4.94
CA ARG A 363 10.72 1.70 -5.92
C ARG A 363 11.52 2.89 -6.47
N HIS A 364 12.23 3.62 -5.61
CA HIS A 364 13.07 4.73 -6.06
C HIS A 364 14.21 4.25 -6.98
N PHE A 365 14.89 3.15 -6.66
CA PHE A 365 15.91 2.58 -7.56
C PHE A 365 15.30 2.09 -8.88
N TRP A 366 14.13 1.46 -8.85
CA TRP A 366 13.41 1.06 -10.05
C TRP A 366 13.07 2.24 -10.96
N GLU A 367 12.66 3.36 -10.39
CA GLU A 367 12.42 4.61 -11.14
C GLU A 367 13.73 5.21 -11.67
N ALA A 368 14.79 5.21 -10.85
CA ALA A 368 16.11 5.73 -11.20
C ALA A 368 16.80 4.92 -12.31
N ARG A 369 16.45 3.63 -12.48
CA ARG A 369 16.92 2.75 -13.57
C ARG A 369 16.77 3.36 -14.95
N LYS A 370 15.79 4.24 -15.14
CA LYS A 370 15.58 4.96 -16.40
C LYS A 370 16.70 5.93 -16.77
N ASN A 371 17.47 6.39 -15.78
CA ASN A 371 18.51 7.41 -15.93
C ASN A 371 19.91 6.84 -15.74
N ASP A 372 20.06 5.89 -14.81
CA ASP A 372 21.33 5.20 -14.56
C ASP A 372 21.02 3.71 -14.32
N MET A 373 21.00 2.96 -15.43
CA MET A 373 20.63 1.55 -15.40
C MET A 373 21.63 0.71 -14.61
N GLN A 374 22.93 0.99 -14.74
CA GLN A 374 23.98 0.19 -14.11
C GLN A 374 23.92 0.28 -12.58
N ARG A 375 23.88 1.50 -12.02
CA ARG A 375 23.81 1.68 -10.56
C ARG A 375 22.48 1.23 -9.99
N ALA A 376 21.38 1.51 -10.69
CA ALA A 376 20.07 1.06 -10.26
C ALA A 376 19.97 -0.46 -10.26
N ASP A 377 20.45 -1.15 -11.29
CA ASP A 377 20.39 -2.62 -11.37
C ASP A 377 21.27 -3.29 -10.32
N TYR A 378 22.43 -2.72 -10.01
CA TYR A 378 23.23 -3.18 -8.86
C TYR A 378 22.45 -3.05 -7.54
N ALA A 379 21.89 -1.88 -7.25
CA ALA A 379 21.13 -1.64 -6.02
C ALA A 379 19.90 -2.55 -5.92
N LEU A 380 19.16 -2.72 -7.04
CA LEU A 380 18.02 -3.64 -7.12
C LEU A 380 18.44 -5.09 -6.89
N ALA A 381 19.61 -5.50 -7.38
CA ALA A 381 20.15 -6.83 -7.13
C ALA A 381 20.51 -7.04 -5.66
N GLN A 382 21.16 -6.06 -4.99
CA GLN A 382 21.47 -6.16 -3.56
C GLN A 382 20.19 -6.26 -2.72
N ILE A 383 19.21 -5.39 -2.97
CA ILE A 383 17.89 -5.45 -2.31
C ILE A 383 17.21 -6.79 -2.60
N GLN A 384 17.36 -7.34 -3.80
CA GLN A 384 16.78 -8.62 -4.14
C GLN A 384 17.35 -9.77 -3.30
N LEU A 385 18.64 -9.75 -2.97
CA LEU A 385 19.26 -10.73 -2.08
C LEU A 385 18.66 -10.68 -0.67
N LEU A 386 18.36 -9.48 -0.14
CA LEU A 386 17.68 -9.35 1.15
C LEU A 386 16.31 -10.04 1.14
N TYR A 387 15.54 -9.88 0.06
CA TYR A 387 14.27 -10.60 -0.11
C TYR A 387 14.44 -12.10 -0.37
N ASP A 388 15.58 -12.54 -0.90
CA ASP A 388 15.89 -13.96 -1.05
C ASP A 388 16.12 -14.61 0.33
N VAL A 389 16.75 -13.91 1.28
CA VAL A 389 16.86 -14.35 2.69
C VAL A 389 15.48 -14.54 3.30
N GLU A 390 14.59 -13.56 3.14
CA GLU A 390 13.22 -13.65 3.68
C GLU A 390 12.41 -14.79 3.05
N ARG A 391 12.53 -14.98 1.73
CA ARG A 391 11.90 -16.12 1.04
C ARG A 391 12.41 -17.45 1.55
N LYS A 392 13.72 -17.58 1.77
CA LYS A 392 14.31 -18.79 2.34
C LYS A 392 13.71 -19.06 3.73
N ALA A 393 13.64 -18.04 4.59
CA ALA A 393 13.05 -18.16 5.91
C ALA A 393 11.56 -18.55 5.89
N ASP A 394 10.79 -18.00 4.94
CA ASP A 394 9.37 -18.32 4.76
C ASP A 394 9.17 -19.74 4.21
N ASP A 395 9.95 -20.15 3.20
CA ASP A 395 9.87 -21.47 2.57
C ASP A 395 10.27 -22.59 3.55
N GLU A 396 11.26 -22.34 4.42
CA GLU A 396 11.71 -23.26 5.49
C GLU A 396 10.85 -23.16 6.77
N ARG A 397 9.90 -22.22 6.84
CA ARG A 397 9.03 -21.96 8.00
C ARG A 397 9.82 -21.73 9.30
N LEU A 398 10.90 -20.97 9.21
CA LEU A 398 11.76 -20.67 10.36
C LEU A 398 11.01 -19.91 11.45
N THR A 399 11.33 -20.22 12.71
CA THR A 399 10.95 -19.44 13.89
C THR A 399 11.55 -18.02 13.85
N TYR A 400 11.09 -17.14 14.74
CA TYR A 400 11.63 -15.77 14.79
C TYR A 400 13.12 -15.75 15.18
N GLU A 401 13.53 -16.61 16.09
CA GLU A 401 14.92 -16.75 16.53
C GLU A 401 15.81 -17.25 15.38
N GLN A 402 15.40 -18.33 14.71
CA GLN A 402 16.12 -18.87 13.54
C GLN A 402 16.17 -17.87 12.38
N ARG A 403 15.11 -17.09 12.19
CA ARG A 403 15.09 -16.03 11.18
C ARG A 403 16.08 -14.92 11.52
N ALA A 404 16.22 -14.54 12.79
CA ALA A 404 17.22 -13.57 13.23
C ALA A 404 18.65 -14.09 12.99
N GLU A 405 18.93 -15.35 13.31
CA GLU A 405 20.22 -15.99 13.03
C GLU A 405 20.52 -16.04 11.53
N LEU A 406 19.54 -16.41 10.71
CA LEU A 406 19.69 -16.41 9.25
C LEU A 406 19.99 -15.01 8.70
N ARG A 407 19.32 -13.98 9.24
CA ARG A 407 19.56 -12.57 8.85
C ARG A 407 20.94 -12.11 9.28
N ALA A 408 21.38 -12.43 10.50
CA ALA A 408 22.73 -12.09 10.96
C ALA A 408 23.81 -12.73 10.08
N ARG A 409 23.61 -13.96 9.63
CA ARG A 409 24.55 -14.68 8.78
C ARG A 409 24.53 -14.24 7.32
N LEU A 410 23.35 -14.01 6.74
CA LEU A 410 23.19 -13.75 5.30
C LEU A 410 22.85 -12.30 4.97
N ALA A 411 21.85 -11.72 5.64
CA ALA A 411 21.37 -10.37 5.30
C ALA A 411 22.31 -9.26 5.79
N TYR A 412 22.88 -9.40 6.99
CA TYR A 412 23.74 -8.37 7.57
C TYR A 412 25.02 -8.09 6.75
N PRO A 413 25.78 -9.10 6.27
CA PRO A 413 26.92 -8.85 5.38
C PRO A 413 26.52 -8.13 4.08
N ILE A 414 25.36 -8.47 3.51
CA ILE A 414 24.82 -7.80 2.31
C ILE A 414 24.48 -6.34 2.62
N LEU A 415 23.88 -6.05 3.78
CA LEU A 415 23.58 -4.69 4.21
C LEU A 415 24.85 -3.86 4.35
N VAL A 416 25.87 -4.38 5.05
CA VAL A 416 27.16 -3.68 5.23
C VAL A 416 27.81 -3.36 3.89
N ARG A 417 27.88 -4.36 2.99
CA ARG A 417 28.40 -4.15 1.63
C ARG A 417 27.61 -3.10 0.86
N PHE A 418 26.29 -3.14 0.96
CA PHE A 418 25.42 -2.20 0.25
C PHE A 418 25.52 -0.77 0.79
N GLU A 419 25.68 -0.59 2.11
CA GLU A 419 25.92 0.71 2.72
C GLU A 419 27.21 1.35 2.20
N LYS A 420 28.31 0.59 2.19
CA LYS A 420 29.60 1.04 1.68
C LYS A 420 29.51 1.41 0.20
N TRP A 421 28.77 0.64 -0.59
CA TRP A 421 28.50 0.97 -1.98
C TRP A 421 27.77 2.31 -2.12
N LEU A 422 26.72 2.57 -1.32
CA LEU A 422 25.97 3.83 -1.35
C LEU A 422 26.88 5.03 -1.07
N VAL A 423 27.73 4.93 -0.06
CA VAL A 423 28.67 6.00 0.34
C VAL A 423 29.67 6.28 -0.78
N ASN A 424 30.21 5.24 -1.41
CA ASN A 424 31.25 5.38 -2.43
C ASN A 424 30.71 5.80 -3.80
N GLU A 425 29.46 5.46 -4.13
CA GLU A 425 28.85 5.87 -5.39
C GLU A 425 28.24 7.28 -5.33
N TYR A 426 27.85 7.77 -4.15
CA TYR A 426 27.23 9.09 -4.03
C TYR A 426 28.08 10.26 -4.59
N PRO A 427 29.40 10.33 -4.38
CA PRO A 427 30.26 11.37 -4.96
C PRO A 427 30.41 11.26 -6.48
N LYS A 428 30.18 10.08 -7.07
CA LYS A 428 30.35 9.80 -8.50
C LYS A 428 29.13 10.19 -9.33
N VAL A 429 28.01 10.54 -8.69
CA VAL A 429 26.76 10.92 -9.36
C VAL A 429 26.40 12.37 -9.11
N MET A 430 25.73 13.01 -10.07
CA MET A 430 25.20 14.36 -9.88
C MET A 430 24.10 14.36 -8.81
N LYS A 431 24.21 15.21 -7.79
CA LYS A 431 23.32 15.22 -6.61
C LYS A 431 21.83 15.35 -6.95
N ASP A 432 21.51 16.15 -7.96
CA ASP A 432 20.12 16.42 -8.37
C ASP A 432 19.56 15.42 -9.38
N SER A 433 20.39 14.52 -9.90
CA SER A 433 19.94 13.43 -10.76
C SER A 433 18.98 12.50 -10.01
N PRO A 434 18.09 11.79 -10.72
CA PRO A 434 17.20 10.81 -10.08
C PRO A 434 17.94 9.73 -9.28
N ILE A 435 19.11 9.27 -9.77
CA ILE A 435 19.94 8.30 -9.04
C ILE A 435 20.62 8.94 -7.81
N GLY A 436 21.12 10.17 -7.92
CA GLY A 436 21.70 10.91 -6.79
C GLY A 436 20.69 11.16 -5.67
N LYS A 437 19.46 11.56 -6.02
CA LYS A 437 18.35 11.70 -5.05
C LYS A 437 17.97 10.38 -4.39
N THR A 438 17.99 9.28 -5.16
CA THR A 438 17.66 7.93 -4.66
C THR A 438 18.71 7.41 -3.69
N ILE A 439 20.01 7.56 -4.02
CA ILE A 439 21.11 7.19 -3.13
C ILE A 439 21.03 8.01 -1.85
N LYS A 440 20.84 9.33 -1.94
CA LYS A 440 20.67 10.21 -0.78
C LYS A 440 19.47 9.79 0.09
N TYR A 441 18.32 9.51 -0.53
CA TYR A 441 17.11 9.07 0.16
C TYR A 441 17.33 7.76 0.93
N THR A 442 17.95 6.78 0.27
CA THR A 442 18.20 5.45 0.82
C THR A 442 19.23 5.51 1.94
N TYR A 443 20.35 6.18 1.71
CA TYR A 443 21.42 6.32 2.70
C TYR A 443 20.92 7.05 3.97
N GLY A 444 20.17 8.15 3.81
CA GLY A 444 19.60 8.88 4.95
C GLY A 444 18.57 8.10 5.78
N ARG A 445 18.15 6.92 5.33
CA ARG A 445 17.25 5.99 6.05
C ARG A 445 17.89 4.63 6.29
N PHE A 446 19.17 4.46 5.97
CA PHE A 446 19.81 3.15 5.94
C PHE A 446 19.85 2.49 7.32
N ASP A 447 20.03 3.29 8.37
CA ASP A 447 19.93 2.85 9.75
C ASP A 447 18.55 2.22 10.03
N LYS A 448 17.46 2.89 9.67
CA LYS A 448 16.08 2.40 9.86
C LYS A 448 15.77 1.21 8.97
N LEU A 449 16.28 1.21 7.74
CA LEU A 449 16.13 0.13 6.77
C LEU A 449 16.87 -1.12 7.22
N SER A 450 18.04 -0.98 7.85
CA SER A 450 18.83 -2.11 8.32
C SER A 450 18.23 -2.75 9.58
N ARG A 451 17.69 -1.98 10.53
CA ARG A 451 17.17 -2.45 11.84
C ARG A 451 16.24 -3.67 11.81
N TYR A 452 15.58 -4.00 10.69
CA TYR A 452 14.78 -5.23 10.59
C TYR A 452 15.60 -6.51 10.83
N HIS A 453 16.92 -6.49 10.62
CA HIS A 453 17.78 -7.64 10.89
C HIS A 453 17.96 -7.96 12.39
N LEU A 454 17.65 -7.00 13.27
CA LEU A 454 17.86 -7.13 14.72
C LEU A 454 16.87 -8.10 15.39
N ASP A 455 15.71 -8.33 14.78
CA ASP A 455 14.65 -9.17 15.34
C ASP A 455 13.89 -9.88 14.23
N GLY A 456 13.77 -11.21 14.31
CA GLY A 456 13.07 -12.02 13.32
C GLY A 456 11.58 -11.70 13.18
N ARG A 457 10.97 -11.03 14.17
CA ARG A 457 9.57 -10.56 14.10
C ARG A 457 9.40 -9.41 13.10
N TYR A 458 10.44 -8.60 12.89
CA TYR A 458 10.36 -7.43 12.03
C TYR A 458 10.27 -7.82 10.56
N ARG A 459 9.42 -7.12 9.80
CA ARG A 459 9.29 -7.30 8.35
C ARG A 459 10.23 -6.34 7.61
N PRO A 460 10.76 -6.72 6.43
CA PRO A 460 11.55 -5.80 5.60
C PRO A 460 10.71 -4.62 5.05
N ASP A 461 9.39 -4.80 4.92
CA ASP A 461 8.48 -3.85 4.28
C ASP A 461 7.19 -3.64 5.09
N ASN A 462 6.54 -2.50 4.87
CA ASN A 462 5.20 -2.19 5.36
C ASN A 462 4.07 -2.52 4.34
N ASN A 463 4.35 -3.28 3.27
CA ASN A 463 3.37 -3.60 2.23
C ASN A 463 2.06 -4.22 2.76
N GLU A 464 2.13 -4.96 3.87
CA GLU A 464 0.93 -5.56 4.49
C GLU A 464 -0.06 -4.49 4.93
N ILE A 465 0.39 -3.42 5.57
CA ILE A 465 -0.50 -2.35 6.04
C ILE A 465 -1.05 -1.52 4.88
N GLU A 466 -0.27 -1.26 3.83
CA GLU A 466 -0.76 -0.59 2.62
C GLU A 466 -1.94 -1.34 1.98
N ASN A 467 -1.87 -2.68 1.97
CA ASN A 467 -2.96 -3.52 1.49
C ASN A 467 -4.22 -3.40 2.38
N LYS A 468 -4.04 -3.22 3.70
CA LYS A 468 -5.15 -3.03 4.66
C LYS A 468 -5.76 -1.63 4.61
N VAL A 469 -5.09 -0.64 4.04
CA VAL A 469 -5.65 0.70 3.76
C VAL A 469 -6.66 0.68 2.59
N ARG A 470 -6.56 -0.30 1.67
CA ARG A 470 -7.36 -0.35 0.44
C ARG A 470 -8.89 -0.24 0.63
N PRO A 471 -9.54 -0.84 1.65
CA PRO A 471 -10.97 -0.67 1.88
C PRO A 471 -11.38 0.80 2.04
N VAL A 472 -10.57 1.62 2.71
CA VAL A 472 -10.82 3.07 2.80
C VAL A 472 -10.69 3.74 1.43
N ALA A 473 -9.72 3.31 0.63
CA ALA A 473 -9.53 3.82 -0.73
C ALA A 473 -10.68 3.44 -1.69
N CYS A 474 -11.28 2.26 -1.51
CA CYS A 474 -12.50 1.85 -2.22
C CYS A 474 -13.71 2.64 -1.73
N GLY A 475 -13.89 2.72 -0.41
CA GLY A 475 -14.98 3.46 0.22
C GLY A 475 -15.05 4.91 -0.24
N ARG A 476 -13.94 5.66 -0.17
CA ARG A 476 -13.91 7.08 -0.58
C ARG A 476 -14.28 7.31 -2.04
N ARG A 477 -14.11 6.32 -2.93
CA ARG A 477 -14.56 6.41 -4.32
C ARG A 477 -16.07 6.22 -4.45
N ASN A 478 -16.70 5.48 -3.54
CA ASN A 478 -18.12 5.12 -3.61
C ASN A 478 -19.03 6.06 -2.82
N TYR A 479 -18.67 6.50 -1.62
CA TYR A 479 -19.51 7.40 -0.79
C TYR A 479 -19.16 8.89 -0.90
N LEU A 480 -18.20 9.27 -1.75
CA LEU A 480 -17.76 10.64 -2.08
C LEU A 480 -17.13 11.45 -0.94
N PHE A 481 -17.74 11.56 0.24
CA PHE A 481 -17.23 12.31 1.42
C PHE A 481 -17.91 11.92 2.74
N CYS A 482 -17.27 12.26 3.86
CA CYS A 482 -17.87 12.27 5.19
C CYS A 482 -18.54 13.62 5.46
N GLY A 483 -19.74 13.60 6.06
CA GLY A 483 -20.55 14.80 6.28
C GLY A 483 -19.96 15.82 7.26
N ASN A 484 -19.10 15.39 8.17
CA ASN A 484 -18.35 16.23 9.11
C ASN A 484 -17.17 15.42 9.70
N ASN A 485 -16.41 16.02 10.63
CA ASN A 485 -15.29 15.36 11.29
C ASN A 485 -15.75 14.16 12.14
N ASP A 486 -16.88 14.27 12.84
CA ASP A 486 -17.38 13.21 13.73
C ASP A 486 -17.74 11.96 12.92
N ALA A 487 -18.42 12.12 11.78
CA ALA A 487 -18.73 11.02 10.86
C ALA A 487 -17.47 10.37 10.25
N ALA A 488 -16.35 11.09 10.17
CA ALA A 488 -15.07 10.53 9.75
C ALA A 488 -14.38 9.75 10.89
N GLU A 489 -14.57 10.18 12.14
CA GLU A 489 -14.16 9.42 13.33
C GLU A 489 -14.99 8.14 13.49
N ASP A 490 -16.31 8.23 13.35
CA ASP A 490 -17.21 7.06 13.37
C ASP A 490 -16.85 6.06 12.28
N ALA A 491 -16.50 6.54 11.08
CA ALA A 491 -15.97 5.68 10.02
C ALA A 491 -14.68 4.97 10.44
N ALA A 492 -13.79 5.63 11.18
CA ALA A 492 -12.56 5.03 11.67
C ALA A 492 -12.83 3.91 12.69
N VAL A 493 -13.82 4.07 13.57
CA VAL A 493 -14.28 3.03 14.49
C VAL A 493 -14.72 1.77 13.72
N LEU A 494 -15.62 1.93 12.74
CA LEU A 494 -16.14 0.81 11.95
C LEU A 494 -15.03 0.13 11.12
N TYR A 495 -14.15 0.91 10.50
CA TYR A 495 -13.01 0.36 9.74
C TYR A 495 -12.05 -0.44 10.64
N SER A 496 -11.86 -0.04 11.90
CA SER A 496 -11.00 -0.74 12.86
C SER A 496 -11.51 -2.16 13.11
N PHE A 497 -12.80 -2.28 13.42
CA PHE A 497 -13.38 -3.57 13.76
C PHE A 497 -13.57 -4.49 12.57
N PHE A 498 -14.05 -3.99 11.43
CA PHE A 498 -14.10 -4.81 10.22
C PHE A 498 -12.69 -5.19 9.73
N GLY A 499 -11.70 -4.31 9.94
CA GLY A 499 -10.29 -4.65 9.75
C GLY A 499 -9.86 -5.82 10.63
N CYS A 500 -10.23 -5.80 11.91
CA CYS A 500 -9.95 -6.88 12.87
C CYS A 500 -10.68 -8.19 12.52
N CYS A 501 -11.97 -8.16 12.16
CA CYS A 501 -12.70 -9.36 11.72
C CYS A 501 -12.00 -10.03 10.53
N LYS A 502 -11.62 -9.22 9.53
CA LYS A 502 -10.90 -9.69 8.35
C LYS A 502 -9.52 -10.26 8.68
N ALA A 503 -8.83 -9.73 9.69
CA ALA A 503 -7.55 -10.25 10.12
C ALA A 503 -7.68 -11.56 10.89
N ALA A 504 -8.72 -11.69 11.72
CA ALA A 504 -9.02 -12.90 12.49
C ALA A 504 -9.66 -14.02 11.65
N GLY A 505 -10.24 -13.69 10.48
CA GLY A 505 -11.05 -14.63 9.71
C GLY A 505 -12.47 -14.80 10.26
N ALA A 506 -12.89 -13.89 11.14
CA ALA A 506 -14.23 -13.86 11.72
C ALA A 506 -15.26 -13.31 10.73
N ASP A 507 -16.44 -13.90 10.70
CA ASP A 507 -17.54 -13.40 9.89
C ASP A 507 -18.06 -12.05 10.43
N PHE A 508 -18.14 -11.06 9.54
CA PHE A 508 -18.47 -9.68 9.91
C PHE A 508 -19.85 -9.58 10.55
N ARG A 509 -20.81 -10.34 10.02
CA ARG A 509 -22.22 -10.27 10.37
C ARG A 509 -22.48 -10.88 11.73
N THR A 510 -22.03 -12.10 11.94
CA THR A 510 -22.14 -12.80 13.23
C THR A 510 -21.43 -12.04 14.33
N TRP A 511 -20.24 -11.50 14.08
CA TRP A 511 -19.52 -10.68 15.06
C TRP A 511 -20.30 -9.42 15.46
N LEU A 512 -20.76 -8.61 14.49
CA LEU A 512 -21.41 -7.35 14.82
C LEU A 512 -22.80 -7.56 15.46
N ILE A 513 -23.52 -8.60 15.07
CA ILE A 513 -24.77 -8.99 15.76
C ILE A 513 -24.47 -9.39 17.19
N TYR A 514 -23.50 -10.27 17.41
CA TYR A 514 -23.12 -10.70 18.76
C TYR A 514 -22.73 -9.53 19.64
N PHE A 515 -21.89 -8.63 19.12
CA PHE A 515 -21.50 -7.41 19.81
C PHE A 515 -22.72 -6.57 20.22
N LEU A 516 -23.60 -6.25 19.27
CA LEU A 516 -24.77 -5.40 19.51
C LEU A 516 -25.80 -6.02 20.49
N GLU A 517 -25.85 -7.35 20.58
CA GLU A 517 -26.73 -8.05 21.51
C GLU A 517 -26.16 -8.15 22.94
N HIS A 518 -24.84 -8.10 23.10
CA HIS A 518 -24.18 -8.35 24.40
C HIS A 518 -23.43 -7.13 24.96
N VAL A 519 -23.29 -6.03 24.21
CA VAL A 519 -22.56 -4.84 24.69
C VAL A 519 -23.14 -4.29 26.00
N HIS A 520 -24.45 -4.35 26.16
CA HIS A 520 -25.15 -3.88 27.35
C HIS A 520 -25.01 -4.80 28.57
N ASP A 521 -24.55 -6.04 28.40
CA ASP A 521 -24.25 -6.92 29.54
C ASP A 521 -23.08 -6.36 30.37
N TYR A 522 -22.23 -5.53 29.75
CA TYR A 522 -21.09 -4.86 30.37
C TYR A 522 -21.44 -3.52 31.04
N ASP A 523 -22.67 -3.01 30.85
CA ASP A 523 -23.10 -1.73 31.45
C ASP A 523 -23.22 -1.85 32.97
N ASP A 524 -23.58 -3.03 33.47
CA ASP A 524 -23.83 -3.30 34.90
C ASP A 524 -22.68 -4.08 35.58
N ASP A 525 -21.71 -4.63 34.83
CA ASP A 525 -20.59 -5.42 35.36
C ASP A 525 -19.22 -4.95 34.82
N TYR A 526 -18.61 -4.00 35.53
CA TYR A 526 -17.27 -3.47 35.21
C TYR A 526 -16.11 -4.44 35.51
N SER A 527 -16.37 -5.64 36.04
CA SER A 527 -15.33 -6.66 36.21
C SER A 527 -14.99 -7.36 34.89
N MET A 528 -15.91 -7.32 33.93
CA MET A 528 -15.73 -7.90 32.60
C MET A 528 -14.83 -7.02 31.71
N ASP A 529 -13.91 -7.64 30.96
CA ASP A 529 -13.09 -6.91 30.00
C ASP A 529 -13.77 -6.88 28.63
N LEU A 530 -14.09 -5.68 28.14
CA LEU A 530 -14.63 -5.47 26.79
C LEU A 530 -13.78 -6.14 25.70
N ALA A 531 -12.48 -6.36 25.94
CA ALA A 531 -11.62 -7.11 25.03
C ALA A 531 -12.20 -8.49 24.66
N GLU A 532 -13.01 -9.12 25.52
CA GLU A 532 -13.68 -10.39 25.24
C GLU A 532 -14.60 -10.32 24.00
N LEU A 533 -15.15 -9.14 23.68
CA LEU A 533 -15.98 -8.89 22.52
C LEU A 533 -15.20 -8.63 21.22
N LEU A 534 -13.86 -8.65 21.27
CA LEU A 534 -13.05 -8.50 20.06
C LEU A 534 -13.22 -9.71 19.11
N PRO A 535 -13.13 -9.51 17.79
CA PRO A 535 -13.39 -10.57 16.82
C PRO A 535 -12.53 -11.83 17.01
N ASP A 536 -11.24 -11.65 17.31
CA ASP A 536 -10.30 -12.75 17.53
C ASP A 536 -10.60 -13.52 18.82
N ASN A 537 -10.99 -12.82 19.89
CA ASN A 537 -11.33 -13.44 21.16
C ASN A 537 -12.64 -14.24 21.06
N LEU A 538 -13.69 -13.67 20.46
CA LEU A 538 -14.96 -14.36 20.25
C LEU A 538 -14.83 -15.59 19.33
N LEU A 539 -13.97 -15.50 18.30
CA LEU A 539 -13.69 -16.63 17.42
C LEU A 539 -12.96 -17.74 18.19
N SER A 540 -11.95 -17.40 18.99
CA SER A 540 -11.22 -18.37 19.81
C SER A 540 -12.11 -19.04 20.88
N GLY A 541 -13.09 -18.31 21.40
CA GLY A 541 -14.10 -18.82 22.33
C GLY A 541 -15.26 -19.58 21.67
N GLY A 542 -15.25 -19.76 20.35
CA GLY A 542 -16.30 -20.48 19.61
C GLY A 542 -17.67 -19.80 19.62
N LYS A 543 -17.73 -18.49 19.88
CA LYS A 543 -18.98 -17.72 19.95
C LYS A 543 -19.48 -17.24 18.59
N ILE A 544 -18.59 -17.17 17.60
CA ILE A 544 -18.88 -16.70 16.24
C ILE A 544 -18.27 -17.63 15.18
N LEU A 545 -18.75 -17.52 13.94
CA LEU A 545 -18.33 -18.38 12.83
C LEU A 545 -17.05 -17.85 12.14
N SER A 546 -16.23 -18.79 11.66
CA SER A 546 -15.12 -18.51 10.74
C SER A 546 -15.65 -18.44 9.30
N VAL A 547 -15.15 -17.47 8.52
CA VAL A 547 -15.45 -17.35 7.08
C VAL A 547 -14.78 -18.45 6.26
N THR A 548 -13.69 -19.03 6.78
CA THR A 548 -12.99 -20.16 6.19
C THR A 548 -13.52 -21.48 6.77
N PRO A 549 -13.98 -22.45 5.96
CA PRO A 549 -14.26 -23.79 6.47
C PRO A 549 -12.97 -24.36 7.10
N PRO A 550 -13.07 -25.17 8.17
CA PRO A 550 -11.90 -25.88 8.69
C PRO A 550 -11.26 -26.63 7.52
N GLU A 551 -9.94 -26.46 7.33
CA GLU A 551 -9.22 -27.27 6.34
C GLU A 551 -9.58 -28.73 6.62
N SER A 552 -10.23 -29.38 5.66
CA SER A 552 -10.45 -30.82 5.73
C SER A 552 -9.09 -31.46 5.97
N PRO A 553 -8.96 -32.41 6.93
CA PRO A 553 -7.70 -33.09 7.14
C PRO A 553 -7.30 -33.66 5.78
N LYS A 554 -6.16 -33.20 5.26
CA LYS A 554 -5.59 -33.76 4.04
C LYS A 554 -5.51 -35.25 4.30
N LYS A 555 -6.34 -36.03 3.61
CA LYS A 555 -6.19 -37.48 3.59
C LYS A 555 -4.77 -37.72 3.12
N ASP A 556 -3.94 -38.24 4.01
CA ASP A 556 -2.68 -38.87 3.63
C ASP A 556 -3.05 -39.99 2.67
N SER A 557 -2.73 -39.80 1.40
CA SER A 557 -2.82 -40.81 0.35
C SER A 557 -1.54 -40.77 -0.46
#